data_AF-A0A6V7HD87-F1
#
_entry.id   AF-A0A6V7HD87-F1
#
_cell.length_a   1.000
_cell.length_b   1.000
_cell.length_c   1.000
_cell.angle_alpha   90.00
_cell.angle_beta   90.00
_cell.angle_gamma   90.00
#
_symmetry.space_group_name_H-M   'P 1'
#
loop_
_entity.id
_entity.type
_entity.pdbx_description
1 polymer ?
#
loop_
_entity_poly.entity_id
_entity_poly.type
_entity_poly.pdbx_seq_one_letter_code
_entity_poly.pdbx_strand_id
1 'polypeptide(L)' 'EVQITYITPGISVNTLREEMRTICGFGATGPTQFTMKWIDDEGDPCRIATQHELDEALRLYKVEKDTEITIH' A
#
# COMPACT_ATOMS: atom_id res chain seq x y z
N GLU A 1 3.22 -11.15 11.53
CA GLU A 1 1.76 -11.28 11.36
C GLU A 1 1.41 -10.66 10.02
N VAL A 2 0.56 -11.29 9.22
CA VAL A 2 0.14 -10.79 7.92
C VAL A 2 -1.31 -10.31 8.06
N GLN A 3 -1.59 -9.08 7.62
CA GLN A 3 -2.95 -8.54 7.60
C GLN A 3 -3.42 -8.40 6.15
N ILE A 4 -4.64 -8.85 5.87
CA ILE A 4 -5.26 -8.77 4.54
C ILE A 4 -6.41 -7.77 4.64
N THR A 5 -6.43 -6.79 3.75
CA THR A 5 -7.50 -5.79 3.65
C THR A 5 -7.90 -5.59 2.19
N TYR A 6 -9.11 -5.08 1.97
CA TYR A 6 -9.63 -4.75 0.65
C TYR A 6 -9.71 -3.24 0.51
N ILE A 7 -9.13 -2.73 -0.58
CA ILE A 7 -9.16 -1.31 -0.91
C ILE A 7 -10.07 -1.04 -2.10
N THR A 8 -10.75 0.09 -2.08
CA THR A 8 -11.59 0.53 -3.21
C THR A 8 -10.71 0.92 -4.40
N PRO A 9 -11.08 0.57 -5.64
CA PRO A 9 -10.42 1.10 -6.82
C PRO A 9 -10.41 2.64 -6.81
N GLY A 10 -9.22 3.24 -6.97
CA GLY A 10 -9.06 4.70 -6.93
C GLY A 10 -8.91 5.30 -5.53
N ILE A 11 -8.57 4.50 -4.53
CA ILE A 11 -8.19 4.99 -3.20
C ILE A 11 -7.06 6.03 -3.30
N SER A 12 -7.14 7.09 -2.51
CA SER A 12 -6.08 8.09 -2.45
C SER A 12 -4.89 7.60 -1.61
N VAL A 13 -3.68 8.05 -1.90
CA VAL A 13 -2.48 7.71 -1.11
C VAL A 13 -2.61 8.14 0.36
N ASN A 14 -3.35 9.23 0.63
CA ASN A 14 -3.60 9.68 2.00
C ASN A 14 -4.58 8.76 2.72
N THR A 15 -5.64 8.34 2.06
CA THR A 15 -6.59 7.35 2.62
C THR A 15 -5.87 6.03 2.88
N LEU A 16 -5.08 5.54 1.93
CA LEU A 16 -4.29 4.32 2.11
C LEU A 16 -3.34 4.43 3.31
N ARG A 17 -2.71 5.58 3.52
CA ARG A 17 -1.88 5.81 4.71
C ARG A 17 -2.67 5.69 6.01
N GLU A 18 -3.85 6.31 6.09
CA GLU A 18 -4.68 6.23 7.30
C GLU A 18 -5.17 4.81 7.58
N GLU A 19 -5.52 4.05 6.53
CA GLU A 19 -5.82 2.62 6.64
C GLU A 19 -4.61 1.86 7.22
N MET A 20 -3.41 2.08 6.68
CA MET A 20 -2.19 1.42 7.18
C MET A 20 -1.85 1.81 8.62
N ARG A 21 -2.10 3.07 9.02
CA ARG A 21 -1.96 3.47 10.43
C ARG A 21 -2.91 2.69 11.33
N THR A 22 -4.14 2.50 10.87
CA THR A 22 -5.16 1.76 11.62
C THR A 22 -4.81 0.28 11.73
N ILE A 23 -4.46 -0.35 10.60
CA ILE A 23 -4.04 -1.76 10.49
C ILE A 23 -2.81 -2.03 11.36
N CYS A 24 -1.77 -1.21 11.28
CA CYS A 24 -0.55 -1.39 12.04
C CYS A 24 -0.62 -0.89 13.49
N GLY A 25 -1.79 -0.41 13.95
CA GLY A 25 -1.97 0.07 15.32
C GLY A 25 -1.16 1.33 15.65
N PHE A 26 -0.83 2.16 14.65
CA PHE A 26 -0.14 3.45 14.81
C PHE A 26 -1.09 4.53 15.33
N GLY A 27 -1.69 4.29 16.49
CA GLY A 27 -2.55 5.23 17.20
C GLY A 27 -1.81 6.52 17.62
N ALA A 28 -2.40 7.30 18.53
CA ALA A 28 -1.87 8.62 18.92
C ALA A 28 -0.42 8.59 19.47
N THR A 29 0.05 7.44 19.96
CA THR A 29 1.40 7.23 20.48
C THR A 29 2.33 6.50 19.52
N GLY A 30 1.82 6.10 18.35
CA GLY A 30 2.58 5.37 17.34
C GLY A 30 3.50 6.28 16.51
N PRO A 31 4.29 5.70 15.59
CA PRO A 31 5.14 6.46 14.68
C PRO A 31 4.32 7.48 13.89
N THR A 32 4.76 8.72 13.86
CA THR A 32 4.13 9.78 13.05
C THR A 32 4.44 9.60 11.57
N GLN A 33 5.57 8.95 11.26
CA GLN A 33 6.06 8.65 9.92
C GLN A 33 6.30 7.15 9.74
N PHE A 34 5.93 6.65 8.58
CA PHE A 34 6.24 5.30 8.11
C PHE A 34 6.41 5.33 6.58
N THR A 35 6.99 4.28 6.03
CA THR A 35 7.13 4.10 4.58
C THR A 35 6.28 2.92 4.18
N MET A 36 5.58 3.03 3.05
CA MET A 36 4.89 1.90 2.42
C MET A 36 5.71 1.49 1.21
N LYS A 37 5.99 0.19 1.08
CA LYS A 37 6.62 -0.38 -0.11
C LYS A 37 5.80 -1.54 -0.63
N TRP A 38 5.43 -1.51 -1.90
CA TRP A 38 4.85 -2.69 -2.54
C TRP A 38 5.95 -3.57 -3.12
N ILE A 39 5.66 -4.86 -3.27
CA ILE A 39 6.54 -5.81 -3.94
C ILE A 39 6.06 -5.95 -5.38
N ASP A 40 6.91 -5.65 -6.34
CA ASP A 40 6.60 -5.81 -7.77
C ASP A 40 6.77 -7.26 -8.25
N ASP A 41 6.54 -7.46 -9.55
CA ASP A 41 6.61 -8.76 -10.23
C ASP A 41 8.04 -9.32 -10.30
N GLU A 42 9.05 -8.46 -10.19
CA GLU A 42 10.46 -8.84 -10.10
C GLU A 42 10.86 -9.18 -8.64
N GLY A 43 9.97 -8.93 -7.67
CA GLY A 43 10.20 -9.14 -6.25
C GLY A 43 10.89 -7.95 -5.56
N ASP A 44 10.98 -6.81 -6.24
CA ASP A 44 11.66 -5.62 -5.76
C ASP A 44 10.74 -4.72 -4.90
N PRO A 45 11.27 -4.18 -3.79
CA PRO A 45 10.48 -3.33 -2.90
C PRO A 45 10.40 -1.89 -3.45
N CYS A 46 9.29 -1.57 -4.09
CA CYS A 46 9.00 -0.27 -4.68
C CYS A 46 8.24 0.66 -3.71
N ARG A 47 8.69 1.90 -3.56
CA ARG A 47 8.11 2.87 -2.59
C ARG A 47 6.78 3.45 -3.07
N ILE A 48 5.82 3.62 -2.15
CA ILE A 48 4.57 4.37 -2.35
C ILE A 48 4.55 5.61 -1.46
N ALA A 49 4.84 6.78 -2.02
CA ALA A 49 4.82 8.05 -1.32
C ALA A 49 3.85 9.09 -1.93
N THR A 50 3.50 8.93 -3.20
CA THR A 50 2.69 9.87 -3.97
C THR A 50 1.49 9.14 -4.60
N GLN A 51 0.49 9.91 -5.04
CA GLN A 51 -0.65 9.33 -5.76
C GLN A 51 -0.19 8.64 -7.05
N HIS A 52 0.78 9.23 -7.76
CA HIS A 52 1.29 8.67 -9.01
C HIS A 52 1.94 7.29 -8.82
N GLU A 53 2.75 7.11 -7.77
CA GLU A 53 3.34 5.80 -7.45
C GLU A 53 2.29 4.76 -7.07
N LEU A 54 1.24 5.15 -6.34
CA LEU A 54 0.12 4.27 -6.02
C LEU A 54 -0.67 3.87 -7.28
N ASP A 55 -0.95 4.83 -8.15
CA ASP A 55 -1.69 4.59 -9.39
C ASP A 55 -0.91 3.64 -10.31
N GLU A 56 0.42 3.77 -10.37
CA GLU A 56 1.27 2.88 -11.15
C GLU A 56 1.30 1.47 -10.57
N ALA A 57 1.44 1.32 -9.25
CA ALA A 57 1.36 0.02 -8.58
C ALA A 57 0.01 -0.68 -8.86
N LEU A 58 -1.10 0.06 -8.77
CA LEU A 58 -2.45 -0.46 -9.09
C LEU A 58 -2.64 -0.77 -10.58
N ARG A 59 -1.99 -0.01 -11.47
CA ARG A 59 -2.03 -0.25 -12.91
C ARG A 59 -1.29 -1.55 -13.26
N LEU A 60 -0.09 -1.75 -12.71
CA LEU A 60 0.71 -2.96 -12.92
C LEU A 60 -0.01 -4.19 -12.36
N TYR A 61 -0.57 -4.10 -11.15
CA TYR A 61 -1.44 -5.13 -10.57
C TYR A 61 -2.56 -5.61 -11.54
N LYS A 62 -3.26 -4.68 -12.19
CA LYS A 62 -4.35 -5.01 -13.12
C LYS A 62 -3.84 -5.67 -14.40
N VAL A 63 -2.62 -5.35 -14.84
CA VAL A 63 -2.01 -5.92 -16.05
C VAL A 63 -1.58 -7.36 -15.79
N GLU A 64 -0.93 -7.61 -14.65
CA GLU A 64 -0.41 -8.93 -14.27
C GLU A 64 -1.52 -9.91 -13.82
N LYS A 65 -2.76 -9.42 -13.66
CA LYS A 65 -3.94 -10.19 -13.20
C LYS A 65 -3.72 -10.85 -11.84
N ASP A 66 -2.90 -10.22 -11.01
CA ASP A 66 -2.65 -10.74 -9.69
C ASP A 66 -3.91 -10.62 -8.82
N THR A 67 -3.99 -11.43 -7.77
CA THR A 67 -5.18 -11.43 -6.88
C THR A 67 -5.02 -10.47 -5.70
N GLU A 68 -3.78 -10.13 -5.35
CA GLU A 68 -3.45 -9.31 -4.18
C GLU A 68 -2.23 -8.42 -4.48
N ILE A 69 -2.13 -7.26 -3.82
CA ILE A 69 -0.92 -6.43 -3.80
C ILE A 69 -0.28 -6.53 -2.41
N THR A 70 0.98 -6.95 -2.35
CA THR A 70 1.70 -7.07 -1.07
C THR A 70 2.38 -5.75 -0.73
N ILE A 71 2.13 -5.23 0.48
CA ILE A 71 2.72 -3.98 0.99
C ILE A 71 3.45 -4.27 2.31
N HIS A 72 4.70 -3.79 2.40
CA HIS A 72 5.59 -3.83 3.56
C HIS A 72 5.78 -2.43 4.17
#